data_AF-A0A0F2PQC1-F1
#
_entry.id   AF-A0A0F2PQC1-F1
#
_cell.length_a   1.000
_cell.length_b   1.000
_cell.length_c   1.000
_cell.angle_alpha   90.00
_cell.angle_beta   90.00
_cell.angle_gamma   90.00
#
_symmetry.space_group_name_H-M   'P 1'
#
loop_
_entity.id
_entity.type
_entity.pdbx_description
1 polymer ?
#
loop_
_entity_poly.entity_id
_entity_poly.type
_entity_poly.pdbx_seq_one_letter_code
_entity_poly.pdbx_strand_id
1 'polypeptide(L)'
;MSKTSIVFNNVAREKLGSNRIELAYDRDNGTIRVKAVEEGGMEIKKTKVFGKGFFNQFGVSKRGKFEAKFDNAERALYAVIK
;
A
#
# COMPACT_ATOMS: atom_id res chain seq x y z
N MET A 1 -7.13 6.88 14.55
CA MET A 1 -6.32 6.40 13.39
C MET A 1 -6.21 7.53 12.38
N SER A 2 -5.01 7.84 11.86
CA SER A 2 -4.87 8.92 10.87
C SER A 2 -5.58 8.52 9.57
N LYS A 3 -6.31 9.46 8.95
CA LYS A 3 -7.07 9.27 7.69
C LYS A 3 -6.18 9.08 6.45
N THR A 4 -4.90 8.77 6.65
CA THR A 4 -3.83 9.08 5.68
C THR A 4 -2.69 8.09 5.71
N SER A 5 -2.84 6.92 6.34
CA SER A 5 -1.79 5.92 6.40
C SER A 5 -2.27 4.53 6.04
N ILE A 6 -1.38 3.77 5.40
CA ILE A 6 -1.49 2.32 5.21
C ILE A 6 -0.59 1.69 6.27
N VAL A 7 -1.11 0.70 7.00
CA VAL A 7 -0.36 -0.05 8.01
C VAL A 7 -0.19 -1.48 7.53
N PHE A 8 1.04 -1.97 7.52
CA PHE A 8 1.42 -3.32 7.12
C PHE A 8 1.59 -4.21 8.35
N ASN A 9 1.10 -5.44 8.28
CA ASN A 9 1.44 -6.47 9.25
C ASN A 9 2.85 -7.04 8.97
N ASN A 10 3.34 -7.94 9.82
CA ASN A 10 4.67 -8.51 9.68
C ASN A 10 4.84 -9.28 8.36
N VAL A 11 3.86 -10.14 8.02
CA VAL A 11 3.88 -10.94 6.79
C VAL A 11 3.98 -10.07 5.53
N ALA A 12 3.23 -8.97 5.47
CA ALA A 12 3.27 -8.04 4.34
C ALA A 12 4.66 -7.37 4.22
N ARG A 13 5.27 -6.98 5.34
CA ARG A 13 6.61 -6.36 5.34
C ARG A 13 7.69 -7.36 4.92
N GLU A 14 7.61 -8.60 5.41
CA GLU A 14 8.53 -9.67 5.02
C GLU A 14 8.43 -9.98 3.53
N LYS A 15 7.22 -10.11 2.98
CA LYS A 15 7.01 -10.36 1.56
C LYS A 15 7.50 -9.21 0.67
N LEU A 16 7.30 -7.96 1.07
CA LEU A 16 7.83 -6.80 0.33
C LEU A 16 9.37 -6.77 0.35
N GLY A 17 9.97 -7.10 1.50
CA GLY A 17 11.43 -7.16 1.65
C GLY A 17 12.15 -5.83 1.33
N SER A 18 11.43 -4.71 1.42
CA SER A 18 11.95 -3.36 1.18
C SER A 18 11.34 -2.39 2.19
N ASN A 19 12.11 -1.34 2.53
CA ASN A 19 11.64 -0.21 3.32
C ASN A 19 11.07 0.92 2.43
N ARG A 20 11.06 0.76 1.11
CA ARG A 20 10.51 1.74 0.17
C ARG A 20 9.46 1.10 -0.74
N ILE A 21 8.39 1.85 -1.01
CA ILE A 21 7.27 1.39 -1.82
C ILE A 21 6.75 2.43 -2.79
N GLU A 22 6.13 1.95 -3.86
CA GLU A 22 5.23 2.72 -4.71
C GLU A 22 3.78 2.35 -4.42
N LEU A 23 2.88 3.33 -4.47
CA LEU A 23 1.44 3.10 -4.43
C LEU A 23 0.81 3.42 -5.78
N ALA A 24 -0.10 2.55 -6.22
CA ALA A 24 -0.99 2.79 -7.34
C ALA A 24 -2.44 2.45 -6.95
N TYR A 25 -3.39 3.08 -7.62
CA TYR A 25 -4.82 2.82 -7.40
C TYR A 25 -5.53 2.55 -8.72
N ASP A 26 -6.14 1.39 -8.82
CA ASP A 26 -7.09 1.05 -9.86
C ASP A 26 -8.49 1.50 -9.42
N ARG A 27 -9.04 2.49 -10.12
CA ARG A 27 -10.37 3.08 -9.82
C ARG A 27 -11.51 2.14 -10.19
N ASP A 28 -11.36 1.35 -11.24
CA ASP A 28 -12.42 0.49 -11.76
C ASP A 28 -12.61 -0.72 -10.84
N ASN A 29 -11.50 -1.27 -10.34
CA ASN A 29 -11.51 -2.40 -9.42
C ASN A 29 -11.44 -2.00 -7.95
N GLY A 30 -11.21 -0.72 -7.64
CA GLY A 30 -11.03 -0.24 -6.27
C GLY A 30 -9.88 -0.95 -5.57
N THR A 31 -8.77 -1.16 -6.28
CA THR A 31 -7.63 -1.95 -5.81
C THR A 31 -6.43 -1.04 -5.59
N ILE A 32 -5.85 -1.10 -4.39
CA ILE A 32 -4.56 -0.47 -4.10
C ILE A 32 -3.46 -1.50 -4.37
N ARG A 33 -2.48 -1.11 -5.19
CA ARG A 33 -1.22 -1.82 -5.33
C ARG A 33 -0.15 -1.17 -4.46
N VAL A 34 0.57 -2.01 -3.72
CA VAL A 34 1.75 -1.63 -2.94
C VAL A 34 2.93 -2.41 -3.48
N LYS A 35 3.84 -1.76 -4.22
CA LYS A 35 4.99 -2.43 -4.85
C LYS A 35 6.27 -2.07 -4.12
N ALA A 36 7.11 -3.06 -3.82
CA ALA A 36 8.45 -2.83 -3.30
C ALA A 36 9.34 -2.17 -4.37
N VAL A 37 10.11 -1.15 -3.98
CA VAL A 37 11.09 -0.50 -4.86
C VAL A 37 12.44 -0.38 -4.15
N GLU A 38 13.51 -0.28 -4.92
CA GLU A 38 14.87 -0.10 -4.39
C GLU A 38 15.18 1.39 -4.14
N GLU A 39 14.81 2.25 -5.09
CA GLU A 39 14.98 3.70 -5.02
C GLU A 39 13.67 4.45 -5.33
N GLY A 40 13.59 5.72 -4.90
CA GLY A 40 12.38 6.54 -5.10
C GLY A 40 11.19 6.08 -4.24
N GLY A 41 9.97 6.48 -4.61
CA GLY A 41 8.77 6.12 -3.86
C GLY A 41 8.73 6.64 -2.41
N MET A 42 7.90 6.00 -1.58
CA MET A 42 7.65 6.37 -0.18
C MET A 42 8.30 5.41 0.79
N GLU A 43 8.80 5.95 1.89
CA GLU A 43 9.44 5.18 2.97
C GLU A 43 8.41 4.58 3.93
N ILE A 44 8.55 3.29 4.23
CA ILE A 44 7.83 2.61 5.32
C ILE A 44 8.46 3.01 6.65
N LYS A 45 7.76 3.86 7.41
CA LYS A 45 8.16 4.25 8.76
C LYS A 45 7.58 3.28 9.78
N LYS A 46 8.44 2.45 10.38
CA LYS A 46 8.07 1.34 11.28
C LYS A 46 7.18 0.32 10.56
N THR A 47 5.86 0.51 10.65
CA THR A 47 4.84 -0.37 10.08
C THR A 47 3.92 0.35 9.11
N LYS A 48 4.14 1.64 8.84
CA LYS A 48 3.18 2.44 8.10
C LYS A 48 3.81 3.35 7.06
N VAL A 49 3.04 3.65 6.02
CA VAL A 49 3.35 4.68 5.03
C VAL A 49 2.28 5.75 5.12
N PHE A 50 2.71 7.01 5.12
CA PHE A 50 1.80 8.16 5.09
C PHE A 50 1.56 8.58 3.65
N GLY A 51 0.34 8.39 3.17
CA GLY A 51 -0.05 8.61 1.78
C GLY A 51 -1.07 9.72 1.59
N LYS A 52 -1.11 10.76 2.44
CA LYS A 52 -2.17 11.81 2.38
C LYS A 52 -2.43 12.32 0.96
N GLY A 53 -1.38 12.61 0.20
CA GLY A 53 -1.48 13.04 -1.21
C GLY A 53 -2.14 11.98 -2.09
N PHE A 54 -1.69 10.73 -1.99
CA PHE A 54 -2.26 9.58 -2.69
C PHE A 54 -3.76 9.40 -2.38
N PHE A 55 -4.14 9.34 -1.09
CA PHE A 55 -5.54 9.19 -0.69
C PHE A 55 -6.43 10.31 -1.25
N ASN A 56 -5.96 11.56 -1.18
CA ASN A 56 -6.69 12.72 -1.68
C ASN A 56 -6.81 12.71 -3.22
N GLN A 57 -5.71 12.43 -3.93
CA GLN A 57 -5.68 12.40 -5.40
C GLN A 57 -6.61 11.35 -5.98
N PHE A 58 -6.76 10.21 -5.31
CA PHE A 58 -7.57 9.08 -5.77
C PHE A 58 -8.93 8.98 -5.08
N GLY A 59 -9.29 9.91 -4.18
CA GLY A 59 -10.56 9.89 -3.46
C GLY A 59 -10.75 8.68 -2.53
N VAL A 60 -9.65 8.04 -2.11
CA VAL A 60 -9.68 6.84 -1.27
C VAL A 60 -9.98 7.25 0.18
N SER A 61 -11.19 6.94 0.65
CA SER A 61 -11.66 7.28 2.00
C SER A 61 -12.01 6.07 2.88
N LYS A 62 -12.04 4.87 2.28
CA LYS A 62 -12.33 3.59 2.94
C LYS A 62 -11.35 3.29 4.07
N ARG A 63 -11.85 2.69 5.15
CA ARG A 63 -11.06 2.31 6.33
C ARG A 63 -11.38 0.88 6.73
N GLY A 64 -10.37 0.19 7.24
CA GLY A 64 -10.53 -1.17 7.74
C GLY A 64 -9.26 -1.99 7.57
N LYS A 65 -9.41 -3.29 7.81
CA LYS A 65 -8.44 -4.30 7.40
C LYS A 65 -8.90 -4.84 6.06
N PHE A 66 -8.00 -4.84 5.09
CA PHE A 66 -8.26 -5.39 3.77
C PHE A 66 -7.30 -6.55 3.56
N GLU A 67 -7.83 -7.67 3.10
CA GLU A 67 -6.98 -8.77 2.69
C GLU A 67 -6.18 -8.35 1.46
N ALA A 68 -4.89 -8.66 1.46
CA ALA A 68 -4.00 -8.33 0.37
C ALA A 68 -3.40 -9.61 -0.22
N LYS A 69 -3.46 -9.75 -1.55
CA LYS A 69 -2.80 -10.82 -2.28
C LYS A 69 -1.40 -10.39 -2.67
N PHE A 70 -0.41 -11.24 -2.47
CA PHE A 70 0.97 -10.97 -2.88
C PHE A 70 1.25 -11.59 -4.24
N ASP A 71 1.80 -10.79 -5.14
CA ASP A 71 2.35 -11.22 -6.41
C ASP A 71 3.89 -11.28 -6.32
N ASN A 72 4.45 -12.47 -6.52
CA ASN A 72 5.89 -12.69 -6.44
C ASN A 72 6.66 -12.07 -7.62
N ALA A 73 6.08 -12.08 -8.82
CA ALA A 73 6.73 -11.58 -10.03
C ALA A 73 6.87 -10.05 -9.97
N GLU A 74 5.84 -9.37 -9.46
CA GLU A 74 5.88 -7.91 -9.29
C GLU A 74 6.45 -7.44 -7.95
N ARG A 75 6.64 -8.35 -6.98
CA ARG A 75 6.94 -8.04 -5.58
C ARG A 75 5.96 -6.99 -5.03
N ALA A 76 4.66 -7.25 -5.23
CA ALA A 76 3.60 -6.30 -4.92
C ALA A 76 2.44 -6.93 -4.14
N LEU A 77 1.81 -6.13 -3.27
CA LEU A 77 0.58 -6.46 -2.57
C LEU A 77 -0.60 -5.77 -3.25
N TYR A 78 -1.70 -6.49 -3.43
CA TYR A 78 -2.94 -5.99 -4.01
C TYR A 78 -4.08 -6.13 -3.02
N ALA A 79 -4.64 -5.00 -2.59
CA ALA A 79 -5.75 -4.95 -1.64
C ALA A 79 -6.98 -4.32 -2.29
N VAL A 80 -8.07 -5.07 -2.35
CA VAL A 80 -9.38 -4.57 -2.81
C VAL A 80 -10.05 -3.83 -1.66
N ILE A 81 -10.42 -2.57 -1.89
CA ILE A 81 -11.00 -1.66 -0.89
C ILE A 81 -12.42 -1.20 -1.26
N LYS A 82 -13.10 -1.93 -2.14
CA LYS A 82 -14.50 -1.72 -2.51
C LYS A 82 -15.48 -1.95 -1.39
#